data_AF-A0A2E8JQN8-F1
#
_entry.id   AF-A0A2E8JQN8-F1
#
_cell.length_a   1.000
_cell.length_b   1.000
_cell.length_c   1.000
_cell.angle_alpha   90.00
_cell.angle_beta   90.00
_cell.angle_gamma   90.00
#
_symmetry.space_group_name_H-M   'P 1'
#
loop_
_entity.id
_entity.type
_entity.pdbx_description
1 polymer ?
#
loop_
_entity_poly.entity_id
_entity_poly.type
_entity_poly.pdbx_seq_one_letter_code
_entity_poly.pdbx_strand_id
1 'polypeptide(L)'
;MSTKTHFDAAFSLKRPCGNCPFLKEGAIELEPGRLQSIVQSLLDDDGANFHCHKTVYNEKTGGTWVEDEDGASSYQCSHKEAFCAGAMIFMQKVGHSSVLMRMAQALGYCDRNVLMESADLVIDPEMLERSISRN
;
A
#
# COMPACT_ATOMS: atom_id res chain seq x y z
N MET A 1 -6.32 10.85 -26.87
CA MET A 1 -6.79 9.70 -26.08
C MET A 1 -5.62 9.27 -25.19
N SER A 2 -5.69 9.49 -23.88
CA SER A 2 -4.65 9.02 -22.97
C SER A 2 -4.79 7.50 -22.83
N THR A 3 -3.87 6.74 -23.39
CA THR A 3 -3.77 5.30 -23.15
C THR A 3 -3.39 5.11 -21.68
N LYS A 4 -4.34 4.69 -20.84
CA LYS A 4 -4.06 4.36 -19.45
C LYS A 4 -2.98 3.28 -19.41
N THR A 5 -1.85 3.61 -18.79
CA THR A 5 -0.72 2.71 -18.61
C THR A 5 -0.94 1.84 -17.37
N HIS A 6 -0.20 0.73 -17.23
CA HIS A 6 -0.20 -0.04 -15.97
C HIS A 6 0.23 0.81 -14.76
N PHE A 7 1.00 1.86 -15.02
CA PHE A 7 1.44 2.82 -14.03
C PHE A 7 0.28 3.66 -13.46
N ASP A 8 -0.71 4.00 -14.29
CA ASP A 8 -1.93 4.70 -13.86
C ASP A 8 -2.74 3.84 -12.88
N ALA A 9 -2.83 2.54 -13.15
CA ALA A 9 -3.59 1.61 -12.30
C ALA A 9 -2.93 1.48 -10.91
N ALA A 10 -1.60 1.34 -10.88
CA ALA A 10 -0.84 1.21 -9.64
C ALA A 10 -1.04 2.41 -8.70
N PHE A 11 -1.11 3.64 -9.22
CA PHE A 11 -1.30 4.86 -8.42
C PHE A 11 -2.73 5.40 -8.40
N SER A 12 -3.72 4.59 -8.80
CA SER A 12 -5.11 5.03 -8.93
C SER A 12 -5.80 5.38 -7.59
N LEU A 13 -5.36 4.80 -6.48
CA LEU A 13 -5.92 5.07 -5.15
C LEU A 13 -5.28 6.29 -4.49
N LYS A 14 -6.11 7.28 -4.13
CA LYS A 14 -5.70 8.51 -3.45
C LYS A 14 -6.11 8.59 -1.98
N ARG A 15 -6.94 7.66 -1.52
CA ARG A 15 -7.47 7.62 -0.14
C ARG A 15 -7.43 6.18 0.38
N PRO A 16 -7.19 5.96 1.69
CA PRO A 16 -7.26 4.63 2.27
C PRO A 16 -8.66 4.04 2.07
N CYS A 17 -8.73 2.74 1.78
CA CYS A 17 -10.02 2.06 1.67
C CYS A 17 -10.66 1.89 3.07
N GLY A 18 -11.99 1.69 3.12
CA GLY A 18 -12.77 1.75 4.37
C GLY A 18 -12.42 0.78 5.51
N ASN A 19 -11.55 -0.22 5.30
CA ASN A 19 -10.97 -1.06 6.36
C ASN A 19 -9.45 -1.24 6.16
N CYS A 20 -8.78 -0.17 5.72
CA CYS A 20 -7.34 -0.19 5.47
C CYS A 20 -6.57 -0.48 6.77
N PRO A 21 -5.55 -1.37 6.74
CA PRO A 21 -4.73 -1.67 7.93
C PRO A 21 -4.04 -0.45 8.54
N PHE A 22 -3.88 0.62 7.76
CA PHE A 22 -3.22 1.85 8.18
C PHE A 22 -4.20 2.88 8.76
N LEU A 23 -5.49 2.59 8.90
CA LEU A 23 -6.44 3.53 9.52
C LEU A 23 -6.21 3.65 11.02
N LYS A 24 -6.42 4.85 11.58
CA LYS A 24 -6.48 5.07 13.03
C LYS A 24 -7.68 4.38 13.67
N GLU A 25 -8.82 4.41 12.98
CA GLU A 25 -10.09 3.86 13.44
C GLU A 25 -10.72 3.00 12.33
N GLY A 26 -11.33 1.87 12.70
CA GLY A 26 -11.98 0.97 11.72
C GLY A 26 -11.02 0.19 10.83
N ALA A 27 -9.75 0.06 11.21
CA ALA A 27 -8.80 -0.80 10.53
C ALA A 27 -9.21 -2.27 10.61
N ILE A 28 -8.85 -3.05 9.60
CA ILE A 28 -8.94 -4.51 9.68
C ILE A 28 -8.01 -5.02 10.79
N GLU A 29 -8.48 -6.01 11.55
CA GLU A 29 -7.66 -6.68 12.56
C GLU A 29 -6.54 -7.48 11.88
N LEU A 30 -5.32 -7.28 12.34
CA LEU A 30 -4.14 -7.98 11.88
C LEU A 30 -3.52 -8.77 13.03
N GLU A 31 -2.90 -9.89 12.71
CA GLU A 31 -2.10 -10.65 13.67
C GLU A 31 -1.02 -9.75 14.32
N PRO A 32 -0.70 -9.97 15.61
CA PRO A 32 0.32 -9.19 16.31
C PRO A 32 1.64 -9.12 15.54
N GLY A 33 2.20 -7.92 15.39
CA GLY A 33 3.45 -7.69 14.66
C GLY A 33 3.31 -7.58 13.14
N ARG A 34 2.15 -7.92 12.55
CA ARG A 34 1.97 -7.88 11.09
C ARG A 34 2.00 -6.47 10.51
N LEU A 35 1.41 -5.49 11.20
CA LEU A 35 1.47 -4.09 10.75
C LEU A 35 2.90 -3.57 10.79
N GLN A 36 3.63 -3.88 11.87
CA GLN A 36 5.04 -3.53 12.04
C GLN A 36 5.91 -4.14 10.94
N SER A 37 5.70 -5.41 10.58
CA SER A 37 6.49 -6.06 9.52
C SER A 37 6.20 -5.47 8.13
N ILE A 38 4.96 -5.08 7.85
CA ILE A 38 4.61 -4.35 6.62
C ILE A 38 5.34 -3.00 6.59
N VAL A 39 5.29 -2.23 7.68
CA VAL A 39 5.97 -0.94 7.78
C VAL A 39 7.48 -1.11 7.61
N GLN A 40 8.09 -2.06 8.32
CA GLN A 40 9.53 -2.32 8.23
C GLN A 40 9.94 -2.64 6.79
N SER A 41 9.18 -3.50 6.10
CA SER A 41 9.45 -3.85 4.70
C SER A 41 9.39 -2.63 3.76
N LEU A 42 8.48 -1.69 4.03
CA LEU A 42 8.33 -0.47 3.22
C LEU A 42 9.44 0.56 3.46
N LEU A 43 10.10 0.53 4.63
CA LEU A 43 11.13 1.49 5.00
C LEU A 43 12.55 0.96 4.76
N ASP A 44 12.75 -0.35 4.83
CA ASP A 44 14.05 -0.98 4.61
C ASP A 44 14.36 -1.22 3.12
N ASP A 45 13.33 -1.43 2.31
CA ASP A 45 13.48 -1.63 0.87
C ASP A 45 12.80 -0.51 0.09
N ASP A 46 13.63 0.34 -0.50
CA ASP A 46 13.23 1.47 -1.33
C ASP A 46 12.44 1.05 -2.59
N GLY A 47 12.55 -0.22 -3.01
CA GLY A 47 11.77 -0.82 -4.09
C GLY A 47 10.42 -1.38 -3.65
N ALA A 48 10.20 -1.55 -2.34
CA ALA A 48 8.99 -2.16 -1.82
C ALA A 48 7.76 -1.25 -1.98
N ASN A 49 6.63 -1.89 -2.28
CA ASN A 49 5.32 -1.25 -2.34
C ASN A 49 4.29 -2.22 -1.75
N PHE A 50 3.27 -1.68 -1.10
CA PHE A 50 2.21 -2.50 -0.52
C PHE A 50 0.95 -2.42 -1.37
N HIS A 51 0.46 -3.55 -1.87
CA HIS A 51 -0.76 -3.59 -2.66
C HIS A 51 -2.01 -3.42 -1.79
N CYS A 52 -3.03 -2.76 -2.31
CA CYS A 52 -4.31 -2.65 -1.62
C CYS A 52 -5.00 -4.02 -1.59
N HIS A 53 -5.32 -4.52 -0.41
CA HIS A 53 -6.02 -5.80 -0.25
C HIS A 53 -7.38 -5.80 -0.97
N LYS A 54 -8.07 -4.65 -1.03
CA LYS A 54 -9.33 -4.53 -1.79
C LYS A 54 -9.15 -4.58 -3.29
N THR A 55 -7.96 -4.35 -3.83
CA THR A 55 -7.73 -4.53 -5.28
C THR A 55 -7.17 -5.91 -5.58
N VAL A 56 -6.32 -6.45 -4.70
CA VAL A 56 -5.76 -7.80 -4.83
C VAL A 56 -6.85 -8.88 -4.78
N TYR A 57 -7.83 -8.73 -3.88
CA TYR A 57 -8.94 -9.67 -3.72
C TYR A 57 -10.21 -9.28 -4.48
N ASN A 58 -10.10 -8.38 -5.46
CA ASN A 58 -11.25 -7.99 -6.29
C ASN A 58 -11.31 -8.84 -7.56
N GLU A 59 -12.51 -9.28 -7.93
CA GLU A 59 -12.71 -10.09 -9.15
C GLU A 59 -12.28 -9.37 -10.45
N LYS A 60 -12.29 -8.03 -10.49
CA LYS A 60 -12.00 -7.25 -11.71
C LYS A 60 -10.56 -6.71 -11.75
N THR A 61 -9.95 -6.49 -10.60
CA THR A 61 -8.63 -5.85 -10.49
C THR A 61 -7.58 -6.71 -9.80
N GLY A 62 -7.96 -7.87 -9.29
CA GLY A 62 -7.07 -8.85 -8.69
C GLY A 62 -6.58 -9.88 -9.69
N GLY A 63 -5.37 -10.37 -9.43
CA GLY A 63 -4.75 -11.51 -10.09
C GLY A 63 -5.35 -12.86 -9.72
N THR A 64 -4.70 -13.91 -10.21
CA THR A 64 -5.12 -15.30 -10.03
C THR A 64 -4.11 -16.10 -9.23
N TRP A 65 -4.59 -17.00 -8.39
CA TRP A 65 -3.75 -18.02 -7.76
C TRP A 65 -3.61 -19.18 -8.72
N VAL A 66 -2.37 -19.54 -9.04
CA VAL A 66 -2.05 -20.70 -9.86
C VAL A 66 -1.26 -21.70 -9.02
N GLU A 67 -1.60 -22.97 -9.16
CA GLU A 67 -0.85 -24.07 -8.58
C GLU A 67 0.13 -24.58 -9.64
N ASP A 68 1.40 -24.76 -9.24
CA ASP A 68 2.38 -25.41 -10.10
C ASP A 68 2.25 -26.93 -10.07
N GLU A 69 3.09 -27.61 -10.85
CA GLU A 69 3.09 -29.08 -10.98
C GLU A 69 3.42 -29.78 -9.65
N ASP A 70 4.09 -29.09 -8.72
CA ASP A 70 4.45 -29.59 -7.39
C ASP A 70 3.38 -29.28 -6.33
N GLY A 71 2.27 -28.62 -6.73
CA GLY A 71 1.17 -28.24 -5.85
C GLY A 71 1.43 -26.99 -5.02
N ALA A 72 2.48 -26.23 -5.32
CA ALA A 72 2.71 -24.94 -4.68
C ALA A 72 1.87 -23.84 -5.34
N SER A 73 1.14 -23.09 -4.51
CA SER A 73 0.30 -21.98 -4.97
C SER A 73 1.09 -20.68 -5.05
N SER A 74 1.03 -20.02 -6.20
CA SER A 74 1.66 -18.71 -6.44
C SER A 74 0.62 -17.70 -6.96
N TYR A 75 0.83 -16.44 -6.60
CA TYR A 75 -0.02 -15.34 -7.07
C TYR A 75 0.50 -14.76 -8.38
N GLN A 76 -0.33 -14.76 -9.42
CA GLN A 76 -0.08 -14.09 -10.69
C GLN A 76 -0.86 -12.78 -10.76
N CYS A 77 -0.17 -11.64 -10.84
CA CYS A 77 -0.80 -10.32 -10.87
C CYS A 77 -1.59 -10.06 -12.17
N SER A 78 -2.71 -9.35 -12.04
CA SER A 78 -3.52 -8.88 -13.17
C SER A 78 -3.00 -7.58 -13.79
N HIS A 79 -2.03 -6.91 -13.14
CA HIS A 79 -1.50 -5.59 -13.49
C HIS A 79 -2.53 -4.46 -13.37
N LYS A 80 -3.61 -4.69 -12.60
CA LYS A 80 -4.66 -3.72 -12.28
C LYS A 80 -4.76 -3.46 -10.78
N GLU A 81 -3.95 -4.15 -9.98
CA GLU A 81 -3.84 -3.94 -8.56
C GLU A 81 -3.26 -2.55 -8.30
N ALA A 82 -3.87 -1.83 -7.36
CA ALA A 82 -3.36 -0.54 -6.94
C ALA A 82 -2.46 -0.68 -5.71
N PHE A 83 -1.54 0.25 -5.55
CA PHE A 83 -0.81 0.45 -4.31
C PHE A 83 -1.73 1.04 -3.24
N CYS A 84 -1.49 0.61 -2.00
CA CYS A 84 -2.28 1.00 -0.85
C CYS A 84 -2.04 2.46 -0.51
N ALA A 85 -3.06 3.29 -0.69
CA ALA A 85 -2.99 4.71 -0.34
C ALA A 85 -2.68 4.94 1.14
N GLY A 86 -3.16 4.09 2.06
CA GLY A 86 -2.83 4.21 3.48
C GLY A 86 -1.34 4.00 3.76
N ALA A 87 -0.72 3.02 3.11
CA ALA A 87 0.72 2.79 3.19
C ALA A 87 1.51 3.94 2.57
N MET A 88 1.10 4.42 1.39
CA MET A 88 1.74 5.57 0.73
C MET A 88 1.68 6.83 1.60
N ILE A 89 0.53 7.13 2.20
CA ILE A 89 0.36 8.26 3.13
C ILE A 89 1.25 8.09 4.36
N PHE A 90 1.30 6.88 4.93
CA PHE A 90 2.19 6.60 6.06
C PHE A 90 3.66 6.87 5.69
N MET A 91 4.12 6.40 4.52
CA MET A 91 5.47 6.70 4.03
C MET A 91 5.70 8.22 3.90
N GLN A 92 4.72 8.96 3.38
CA GLN A 92 4.83 10.43 3.30
C GLN A 92 4.94 11.11 4.67
N LYS A 93 4.27 10.59 5.71
CA LYS A 93 4.35 11.11 7.08
C LYS A 93 5.74 10.92 7.69
N VAL A 94 6.41 9.81 7.42
CA VAL A 94 7.79 9.57 7.87
C VAL A 94 8.84 10.25 6.98
N GLY A 95 8.42 11.01 5.95
CA GLY A 95 9.34 11.64 5.01
C GLY A 95 9.98 10.68 4.00
N HIS A 96 9.38 9.50 3.80
CA HIS A 96 9.86 8.46 2.90
C HIS A 96 8.97 8.33 1.64
N SER A 97 9.51 7.78 0.56
CA SER A 97 8.78 7.41 -0.66
C SER A 97 9.54 6.29 -1.36
N SER A 98 8.88 5.23 -1.80
CA SER A 98 9.54 4.21 -2.62
C SER A 98 10.04 4.80 -3.94
N VAL A 99 10.97 4.12 -4.62
CA VAL A 99 11.47 4.50 -5.95
C VAL A 99 10.32 4.75 -6.91
N LEU A 100 9.33 3.84 -6.96
CA LEU A 100 8.16 3.98 -7.84
C LEU A 100 7.28 5.17 -7.45
N MET A 101 7.10 5.45 -6.16
CA MET A 101 6.37 6.64 -5.73
C MET A 101 7.06 7.93 -6.17
N ARG A 102 8.39 8.02 -6.03
CA ARG A 102 9.17 9.20 -6.46
C ARG A 102 9.04 9.41 -7.97
N MET A 103 9.14 8.34 -8.76
CA MET A 103 8.91 8.38 -10.21
C MET A 103 7.47 8.83 -10.54
N ALA A 104 6.47 8.28 -9.85
CA ALA A 104 5.07 8.65 -10.05
C ALA A 104 4.76 10.10 -9.69
N GLN A 105 5.41 10.63 -8.66
CA GLN A 105 5.32 12.05 -8.31
C GLN A 105 5.95 12.92 -9.39
N ALA A 106 7.16 12.59 -9.84
CA ALA A 106 7.85 13.34 -10.89
C ALA A 106 7.08 13.36 -12.22
N LEU A 107 6.41 12.25 -12.55
CA LEU A 107 5.61 12.10 -13.77
C LEU A 107 4.14 12.56 -13.62
N GLY A 108 3.71 12.97 -12.43
CA GLY A 108 2.35 13.47 -12.19
C GLY A 108 1.27 12.41 -11.99
N TYR A 109 1.63 11.12 -11.90
CA TYR A 109 0.68 10.03 -11.58
C TYR A 109 0.28 9.99 -10.11
N CYS A 110 1.12 10.54 -9.22
CA CYS A 110 0.90 10.56 -7.79
C CYS A 110 1.15 11.95 -7.21
N ASP A 111 0.10 12.69 -6.87
CA ASP A 111 0.24 13.98 -6.19
C ASP A 111 0.31 13.78 -4.67
N ARG A 112 1.42 14.24 -4.08
CA ARG A 112 1.64 14.21 -2.62
C ARG A 112 0.56 14.98 -1.88
N ASN A 113 0.19 16.17 -2.34
CA ASN A 113 -0.78 17.01 -1.65
C ASN A 113 -2.15 16.33 -1.61
N VAL A 114 -2.55 15.71 -2.73
CA VAL A 114 -3.81 14.94 -2.82
C VAL A 114 -3.80 13.74 -1.89
N LEU A 115 -2.69 12.99 -1.79
CA LEU A 115 -2.57 11.90 -0.81
C LEU A 115 -2.71 12.42 0.63
N MET A 116 -2.05 13.54 0.93
CA MET A 116 -2.00 14.10 2.28
C MET A 116 -3.34 14.73 2.74
N GLU A 117 -4.31 14.95 1.85
CA GLU A 117 -5.69 15.33 2.23
C GLU A 117 -6.34 14.29 3.16
N SER A 118 -5.90 13.02 3.10
CA SER A 118 -6.39 11.93 3.97
C SER A 118 -5.39 11.55 5.07
N ALA A 119 -4.40 12.39 5.36
CA ALA A 119 -3.38 12.11 6.36
C ALA A 119 -3.96 11.85 7.75
N ASP A 120 -4.99 12.58 8.16
CA ASP A 120 -5.59 12.44 9.50
C ASP A 120 -6.22 11.07 9.75
N LEU A 121 -6.63 10.36 8.69
CA LEU A 121 -7.23 9.02 8.78
C LEU A 121 -6.18 7.93 9.04
N VAL A 122 -4.93 8.18 8.68
CA VAL A 122 -3.85 7.19 8.69
C VAL A 122 -3.07 7.28 9.99
N ILE A 123 -2.64 6.14 10.54
CA ILE A 123 -1.79 6.07 11.74
C ILE A 123 -0.59 7.01 11.68
N ASP A 124 -0.18 7.52 12.83
CA ASP A 124 1.02 8.34 12.97
C ASP A 124 2.23 7.46 13.34
N PRO A 125 3.45 7.80 12.90
CA PRO A 125 4.65 6.98 13.16
C PRO A 125 4.89 6.70 14.65
N GLU A 126 4.63 7.68 15.50
CA GLU A 126 4.73 7.59 16.96
C GLU A 126 3.83 6.51 17.58
N MET A 127 2.75 6.11 16.87
CA MET A 127 1.85 5.04 17.32
C MET A 127 2.52 3.66 17.24
N LEU A 128 3.47 3.47 16.32
CA LEU A 128 4.22 2.21 16.18
C LEU A 128 5.34 2.10 17.22
N GLU A 129 6.04 3.20 17.52
CA GLU A 129 7.11 3.22 18.52
C GLU A 129 6.60 2.87 19.94
N ARG A 130 5.39 3.32 20.29
CA ARG A 130 4.73 3.00 21.57
C ARG A 130 4.39 1.52 21.75
N SER A 131 4.33 0.76 20.65
CA SER A 131 4.10 -0.70 20.68
C SER A 131 5.38 -1.51 20.93
N ILE A 132 6.55 -0.90 20.69
CA ILE A 132 7.86 -1.55 20.85
C ILE A 132 8.41 -1.35 22.28
N SER A 133 8.14 -0.20 22.91
CA SER A 133 8.62 0.12 24.26
C SER A 133 7.88 -0.61 25.41
N ARG A 134 6.92 -1.50 25.12
CA ARG A 134 6.16 -2.26 26.14
C ARG A 134 6.46 -3.76 26.16
N ASN A 135 7.47 -4.21 25.42
CA ASN A 135 7.99 -5.58 25.49
C ASN A 135 9.37 -5.60 26.15
#